data_AF-T0SW72-F1
#
_entry.id   AF-T0SW72-F1
#
_cell.length_a   1.000
_cell.length_b   1.000
_cell.length_c   1.000
_cell.angle_alpha   90.00
_cell.angle_beta   90.00
_cell.angle_gamma   90.00
#
_symmetry.space_group_name_H-M   'P 1'
#
loop_
_entity.id
_entity.type
_entity.pdbx_description
1 polymer ?
#
loop_
_entity_poly.entity_id
_entity_poly.type
_entity_poly.pdbx_seq_one_letter_code
_entity_poly.pdbx_strand_id
1 'polypeptide(L)'
;MKAIVLGLFLAVSTQSWGLGLASGNHFETISMEGRVIVHCSENNQRDTAYYNCGAVALSPVEFDYIVSSELNADKVTVNYTDSRGKNRSKSVNFDANKQRSTKRVNLWIGTLLQRPLLHSGDNQLEFVATKNGQVVRRENTTVSVVRGEDRQCTSRTYFSRSLQDCRNSSFICQKYFQDENYCD
;
A
#
# COMPACT_ATOMS: atom_id res chain seq x y z
N MET A 1 43.46 -32.47 -38.29
CA MET A 1 42.40 -31.47 -38.09
C MET A 1 42.16 -31.32 -36.59
N LYS A 2 42.47 -30.17 -36.00
CA LYS A 2 42.28 -29.90 -34.56
C LYS A 2 40.87 -29.34 -34.36
N ALA A 3 40.00 -30.07 -33.67
CA ALA A 3 38.68 -29.60 -33.30
C ALA A 3 38.80 -28.62 -32.13
N ILE A 4 38.41 -27.36 -32.35
CA ILE A 4 38.29 -26.34 -31.33
C ILE A 4 36.91 -26.51 -30.70
N VAL A 5 36.86 -27.02 -29.47
CA VAL A 5 35.62 -27.10 -28.68
C VAL A 5 35.37 -25.73 -28.08
N LEU A 6 34.45 -24.98 -28.67
CA LEU A 6 34.00 -23.67 -28.19
C LEU A 6 33.02 -23.90 -27.03
N GLY A 7 33.50 -23.78 -25.80
CA GLY A 7 32.68 -23.91 -24.59
C GLY A 7 31.73 -22.72 -24.43
N LEU A 8 30.44 -22.96 -24.62
CA LEU A 8 29.37 -21.98 -24.42
C LEU A 8 29.13 -21.80 -22.91
N PHE A 9 29.66 -20.72 -22.32
CA PHE A 9 29.36 -20.32 -20.94
C PHE A 9 27.96 -19.68 -20.90
N LEU A 10 26.95 -20.46 -20.51
CA LEU A 10 25.64 -19.95 -20.11
C LEU A 10 25.78 -19.25 -18.75
N ALA A 11 25.82 -17.91 -18.77
CA ALA A 11 25.73 -17.11 -17.56
C ALA A 11 24.32 -17.22 -16.98
N VAL A 12 24.14 -18.07 -15.98
CA VAL A 12 22.93 -18.12 -15.17
C VAL A 12 22.94 -16.90 -14.26
N SER A 13 22.15 -15.88 -14.59
CA SER A 13 21.88 -14.76 -13.71
C SER A 13 21.03 -15.25 -12.54
N THR A 14 21.68 -15.54 -11.42
CA THR A 14 20.98 -15.75 -10.14
C THR A 14 20.38 -14.41 -9.73
N GLN A 15 19.10 -14.21 -10.03
CA GLN A 15 18.33 -13.15 -9.37
C GLN A 15 18.26 -13.55 -7.89
N SER A 16 19.12 -12.99 -7.05
CA SER A 16 18.93 -13.09 -5.61
C SER A 16 17.72 -12.23 -5.27
N TRP A 17 16.61 -12.85 -4.91
CA TRP A 17 15.42 -12.13 -4.45
C TRP A 17 15.79 -11.52 -3.10
N GLY A 18 16.14 -10.23 -3.13
CA GLY A 18 16.57 -9.44 -1.99
C GLY A 18 15.47 -9.22 -0.97
N LEU A 19 15.81 -8.54 0.12
CA LEU A 19 14.85 -8.07 1.11
C LEU A 19 14.01 -6.94 0.50
N GLY A 20 12.69 -7.11 0.44
CA GLY A 20 11.82 -6.14 -0.23
C GLY A 20 10.35 -6.30 0.12
N LEU A 21 9.50 -5.57 -0.59
CA LEU A 21 8.03 -5.67 -0.49
C LEU A 21 7.55 -6.90 -1.27
N ALA A 22 6.55 -7.62 -0.75
CA ALA A 22 6.04 -8.84 -1.38
C ALA A 22 5.36 -8.58 -2.73
N SER A 23 4.73 -7.41 -2.88
CA SER A 23 4.11 -6.96 -4.13
C SER A 23 5.11 -6.37 -5.14
N GLY A 24 6.40 -6.31 -4.80
CA GLY A 24 7.45 -5.76 -5.65
C GLY A 24 7.64 -4.25 -5.50
N ASN A 25 8.19 -3.62 -6.54
CA ASN A 25 8.67 -2.23 -6.48
C ASN A 25 7.88 -1.25 -7.36
N HIS A 26 6.77 -1.69 -7.96
CA HIS A 26 5.94 -0.86 -8.82
C HIS A 26 4.51 -0.89 -8.31
N PHE A 27 3.99 0.29 -8.04
CA PHE A 27 2.63 0.49 -7.56
C PHE A 27 1.97 1.59 -8.37
N GLU A 28 0.65 1.58 -8.37
CA GLU A 28 -0.15 2.59 -9.06
C GLU A 28 -1.18 3.16 -8.10
N THR A 29 -1.42 4.47 -8.18
CA THR A 29 -2.56 5.09 -7.50
C THR A 29 -3.79 4.99 -8.39
N ILE A 30 -4.88 4.47 -7.86
CA ILE A 30 -6.18 4.45 -8.54
C ILE A 30 -7.02 5.58 -7.95
N SER A 31 -7.37 6.58 -8.75
CA SER A 31 -8.33 7.61 -8.33
C SER A 31 -9.74 7.09 -8.58
N MET A 32 -10.62 7.17 -7.59
CA MET A 32 -12.01 6.78 -7.71
C MET A 32 -12.89 8.00 -7.48
N GLU A 33 -13.92 8.13 -8.31
CA GLU A 33 -14.91 9.19 -8.19
C GLU A 33 -16.32 8.63 -8.33
N GLY A 34 -17.27 9.22 -7.62
CA GLY A 34 -18.66 8.78 -7.66
C GLY A 34 -19.61 9.78 -7.02
N ARG A 35 -20.91 9.55 -7.19
CA ARG A 35 -21.96 10.43 -6.68
C ARG A 35 -22.93 9.67 -5.80
N VAL A 36 -23.26 10.25 -4.65
CA VAL A 36 -24.24 9.68 -3.73
C VAL A 36 -25.32 10.66 -3.36
N ILE A 37 -26.54 10.13 -3.26
CA ILE A 37 -27.71 10.81 -2.69
C ILE A 37 -28.00 10.15 -1.35
N VAL A 38 -28.17 10.94 -0.30
CA VAL A 38 -28.49 10.41 1.03
C VAL A 38 -29.80 11.03 1.48
N HIS A 39 -30.77 10.19 1.82
CA HIS A 39 -32.00 10.61 2.48
C HIS A 39 -31.92 10.24 3.95
N CYS A 40 -32.02 11.22 4.84
CA CYS A 40 -31.92 11.00 6.28
C CYS A 40 -33.25 11.31 6.96
N SER A 41 -33.61 10.53 7.98
CA SER A 41 -34.75 10.84 8.82
C SER A 41 -34.51 10.48 10.29
N GLU A 42 -34.73 11.44 11.18
CA GLU A 42 -34.55 11.30 12.63
C GLU A 42 -35.60 12.17 13.35
N ASN A 43 -36.32 11.63 14.33
CA ASN A 43 -37.30 12.38 15.16
C ASN A 43 -38.25 13.30 14.35
N ASN A 44 -38.90 12.77 13.31
CA ASN A 44 -39.79 13.48 12.37
C ASN A 44 -39.13 14.56 11.49
N GLN A 45 -37.81 14.75 11.59
CA GLN A 45 -37.06 15.57 10.67
C GLN A 45 -36.61 14.71 9.48
N ARG A 46 -36.51 15.34 8.30
CA ARG A 46 -36.01 14.74 7.08
C ARG A 46 -35.01 15.68 6.44
N ASP A 47 -33.97 15.10 5.85
CA ASP A 47 -32.96 15.84 5.12
C ASP A 47 -32.52 15.05 3.89
N THR A 48 -31.96 15.73 2.90
CA THR A 48 -31.38 15.09 1.72
C THR A 48 -30.10 15.80 1.32
N ALA A 49 -29.03 15.04 1.20
CA ALA A 49 -27.72 15.53 0.80
C ALA A 49 -27.25 14.87 -0.49
N TYR A 50 -26.48 15.62 -1.27
CA TYR A 50 -25.81 15.16 -2.48
C TYR A 50 -24.31 15.31 -2.27
N TYR A 51 -23.56 14.22 -2.44
CA TYR A 51 -22.11 14.25 -2.30
C TYR A 51 -21.42 13.73 -3.55
N ASN A 52 -20.37 14.45 -3.95
CA ASN A 52 -19.36 13.93 -4.85
C ASN A 52 -18.27 13.29 -3.99
N CYS A 53 -18.12 11.99 -4.11
CA CYS A 53 -17.14 11.21 -3.37
C CYS A 53 -15.90 11.00 -4.22
N GLY A 54 -14.74 11.24 -3.63
CA GLY A 54 -13.44 10.96 -4.22
C GLY A 54 -12.58 10.14 -3.26
N ALA A 55 -11.86 9.15 -3.78
CA ALA A 55 -10.89 8.38 -3.01
C ALA A 55 -9.66 8.05 -3.87
N VAL A 56 -8.54 7.75 -3.22
CA VAL A 56 -7.33 7.27 -3.89
C VAL A 56 -6.84 6.04 -3.17
N ALA A 57 -6.71 4.92 -3.88
CA ALA A 57 -6.16 3.68 -3.37
C ALA A 57 -4.79 3.38 -4.01
N LEU A 58 -4.03 2.49 -3.38
CA LEU A 58 -2.78 1.96 -3.92
C LEU A 58 -2.99 0.52 -4.43
N SER A 59 -2.64 0.28 -5.69
CA SER A 59 -2.64 -1.03 -6.34
C SER A 59 -1.22 -1.61 -6.40
N PRO A 60 -1.03 -2.91 -6.13
CA PRO A 60 -2.07 -3.92 -5.87
C PRO A 60 -2.54 -3.98 -4.41
N VAL A 61 -1.82 -3.37 -3.47
CA VAL A 61 -2.14 -3.41 -2.03
C VAL A 61 -1.74 -2.13 -1.32
N GLU A 62 -2.52 -1.74 -0.31
CA GLU A 62 -2.19 -0.60 0.58
C GLU A 62 -1.36 -1.01 1.81
N PHE A 63 -1.31 -2.32 2.08
CA PHE A 63 -0.53 -2.92 3.17
C PHE A 63 0.16 -4.17 2.68
N ASP A 64 1.46 -4.29 2.90
CA ASP A 64 2.23 -5.40 2.35
C ASP A 64 3.18 -6.04 3.37
N TYR A 65 3.58 -7.28 3.11
CA TYR A 65 4.63 -7.95 3.87
C TYR A 65 6.00 -7.53 3.36
N ILE A 66 6.97 -7.54 4.27
CA ILE A 66 8.38 -7.52 3.89
C ILE A 66 8.83 -8.97 3.75
N VAL A 67 9.42 -9.34 2.62
CA VAL A 67 9.81 -10.71 2.30
C VAL A 67 11.30 -10.79 1.95
N SER A 68 11.87 -11.98 2.06
CA SER A 68 13.20 -12.30 1.55
C SER A 68 13.19 -13.72 1.00
N SER A 69 14.16 -14.08 0.17
CA SER A 69 14.36 -15.50 -0.22
C SER A 69 15.00 -16.32 0.90
N GLU A 70 15.99 -15.73 1.57
CA GLU A 70 16.72 -16.37 2.65
C GLU A 70 17.29 -15.32 3.60
N LEU A 71 16.73 -15.25 4.81
CA LEU A 71 17.10 -14.32 5.85
C LEU A 71 16.87 -14.94 7.23
N ASN A 72 17.93 -15.04 8.03
CA ASN A 72 17.84 -15.35 9.45
C ASN A 72 17.85 -14.06 10.28
N ALA A 73 16.68 -13.42 10.38
CA ALA A 73 16.46 -12.22 11.17
C ALA A 73 15.27 -12.43 12.13
N ASP A 74 15.18 -11.62 13.17
CA ASP A 74 14.00 -11.53 14.04
C ASP A 74 13.19 -10.25 13.81
N LYS A 75 13.78 -9.27 13.12
CA LYS A 75 13.18 -7.96 12.88
C LYS A 75 13.76 -7.33 11.61
N VAL A 76 12.92 -6.60 10.91
CA VAL A 76 13.31 -5.72 9.81
C VAL A 76 12.82 -4.31 10.12
N THR A 77 13.69 -3.34 9.91
CA THR A 77 13.39 -1.91 9.95
C THR A 77 13.48 -1.35 8.54
N VAL A 78 12.47 -0.62 8.10
CA VAL A 78 12.51 0.14 6.84
C VAL A 78 12.72 1.60 7.17
N ASN A 79 13.82 2.19 6.72
CA ASN A 79 14.05 3.63 6.76
C ASN A 79 13.61 4.24 5.43
N TYR A 80 12.93 5.38 5.48
CA TYR A 80 12.35 6.04 4.31
C TYR A 80 12.18 7.55 4.56
N THR A 81 12.00 8.30 3.49
CA THR A 81 11.61 9.72 3.54
C THR A 81 10.11 9.82 3.29
N ASP A 82 9.37 10.44 4.21
CA ASP A 82 7.93 10.64 4.01
C ASP A 82 7.63 11.74 2.97
N SER A 83 6.38 11.87 2.56
CA SER A 83 5.93 12.87 1.57
C SER A 83 6.21 14.33 1.94
N ARG A 84 6.64 14.59 3.19
CA ARG A 84 7.01 15.92 3.69
C ARG A 84 8.53 16.09 3.78
N GLY A 85 9.31 15.16 3.22
CA GLY A 85 10.76 15.18 3.25
C GLY A 85 11.38 14.77 4.58
N LYS A 86 10.61 14.17 5.51
CA LYS A 86 11.16 13.78 6.83
C LYS A 86 11.59 12.32 6.82
N ASN A 87 12.78 12.06 7.34
CA ASN A 87 13.27 10.71 7.57
C ASN A 87 12.44 10.02 8.66
N ARG A 88 11.99 8.80 8.36
CA ARG A 88 11.16 7.96 9.20
C ARG A 88 11.70 6.54 9.19
N SER A 89 11.25 5.75 10.17
CA SER A 89 11.49 4.32 10.19
C SER A 89 10.25 3.55 10.61
N LYS A 90 10.11 2.32 10.11
CA LYS A 90 9.06 1.38 10.49
C LYS A 90 9.67 0.01 10.76
N SER A 91 9.52 -0.48 11.97
CA SER A 91 10.06 -1.78 12.39
C SER A 91 8.96 -2.82 12.51
N VAL A 92 9.25 -4.03 12.06
CA VAL A 92 8.33 -5.18 12.16
C VAL A 92 9.11 -6.46 12.46
N ASN A 93 8.55 -7.34 13.28
CA ASN A 93 9.17 -8.65 13.55
C ASN A 93 9.16 -9.50 12.28
N PHE A 94 10.21 -10.29 12.09
CA PHE A 94 10.43 -11.15 10.93
C PHE A 94 10.38 -12.62 11.36
N ASP A 95 9.63 -13.43 10.61
CA ASP A 95 9.54 -14.87 10.78
C ASP A 95 10.48 -15.54 9.78
N ALA A 96 11.65 -15.97 10.25
CA ALA A 96 12.67 -16.62 9.42
C ALA A 96 12.21 -17.98 8.85
N ASN A 97 11.19 -18.63 9.43
CA ASN A 97 10.68 -19.88 8.86
C ASN A 97 9.76 -19.61 7.67
N LYS A 98 9.00 -18.50 7.72
CA LYS A 98 8.11 -18.07 6.63
C LYS A 98 8.76 -17.08 5.66
N GLN A 99 10.00 -16.69 5.93
CA GLN A 99 10.77 -15.72 5.15
C GLN A 99 10.01 -14.40 4.90
N ARG A 100 9.24 -13.94 5.90
CA ARG A 100 8.45 -12.71 5.81
C ARG A 100 8.23 -12.03 7.15
N SER A 101 7.83 -10.77 7.13
CA SER A 101 7.36 -10.06 8.31
C SER A 101 6.12 -10.71 8.90
N THR A 102 5.99 -10.67 10.23
CA THR A 102 4.84 -11.24 10.96
C THR A 102 3.55 -10.44 10.75
N LYS A 103 3.67 -9.17 10.35
CA LYS A 103 2.57 -8.25 10.05
C LYS A 103 2.84 -7.50 8.74
N ARG A 104 1.78 -7.04 8.12
CA ARG A 104 1.85 -6.11 6.99
C ARG A 104 2.21 -4.71 7.46
N VAL A 105 2.97 -3.99 6.64
CA VAL A 105 3.31 -2.58 6.83
C VAL A 105 2.38 -1.71 5.99
N ASN A 106 1.95 -0.59 6.56
CA ASN A 106 1.15 0.41 5.86
C ASN A 106 1.99 1.10 4.77
N LEU A 107 1.59 0.94 3.51
CA LEU A 107 2.22 1.55 2.35
C LEU A 107 1.62 2.90 1.98
N TRP A 108 0.29 3.07 2.06
CA TRP A 108 -0.40 4.23 1.46
C TRP A 108 -1.36 4.99 2.39
N ILE A 109 -1.92 4.32 3.40
CA ILE A 109 -2.97 4.91 4.24
C ILE A 109 -2.40 5.98 5.17
N GLY A 110 -2.70 7.25 4.90
CA GLY A 110 -2.35 8.37 5.77
C GLY A 110 -3.43 8.65 6.83
N THR A 111 -3.06 8.59 8.11
CA THR A 111 -3.94 9.05 9.21
C THR A 111 -3.23 10.06 10.10
N LEU A 112 -3.90 10.55 11.15
CA LEU A 112 -3.25 11.42 12.15
C LEU A 112 -2.08 10.70 12.85
N LEU A 113 -2.25 9.41 13.13
CA LEU A 113 -1.31 8.59 13.92
C LEU A 113 -0.38 7.74 13.07
N GLN A 114 -0.74 7.45 11.82
CA GLN A 114 0.04 6.60 10.93
C GLN A 114 0.48 7.36 9.70
N ARG A 115 1.78 7.31 9.42
CA ARG A 115 2.35 7.80 8.16
C ARG A 115 2.54 6.61 7.21
N PRO A 116 2.16 6.79 5.93
CA PRO A 116 2.40 5.79 4.90
C PRO A 116 3.89 5.69 4.61
N LEU A 117 4.32 4.51 4.18
CA LEU A 117 5.70 4.26 3.80
C LEU A 117 6.02 4.82 2.42
N LEU A 118 5.03 4.83 1.51
CA LEU A 118 5.16 5.33 0.15
C LEU A 118 4.40 6.64 -0.04
N HIS A 119 4.86 7.40 -1.03
CA HIS A 119 4.20 8.57 -1.61
C HIS A 119 4.31 8.53 -3.13
N SER A 120 3.57 9.39 -3.84
CA SER A 120 3.66 9.49 -5.31
C SER A 120 5.09 9.76 -5.77
N GLY A 121 5.49 9.14 -6.88
CA GLY A 121 6.85 9.19 -7.43
C GLY A 121 7.76 8.09 -6.90
N ASP A 122 9.06 8.34 -6.95
CA ASP A 122 10.08 7.38 -6.53
C ASP A 122 10.38 7.49 -5.03
N ASN A 123 10.35 6.35 -4.35
CA ASN A 123 10.54 6.23 -2.92
C ASN A 123 11.82 5.43 -2.67
N GLN A 124 12.79 6.05 -2.00
CA GLN A 124 14.02 5.37 -1.58
C GLN A 124 13.78 4.71 -0.23
N LEU A 125 13.92 3.38 -0.19
CA LEU A 125 13.77 2.58 1.02
C LEU A 125 15.08 1.89 1.36
N GLU A 126 15.49 1.98 2.63
CA GLU A 126 16.57 1.18 3.18
C GLU A 126 15.97 0.13 4.13
N PHE A 127 16.14 -1.15 3.79
CA PHE A 127 15.79 -2.26 4.66
C PHE A 127 17.00 -2.64 5.50
N VAL A 128 16.81 -2.70 6.82
CA VAL A 128 17.82 -3.14 7.79
C VAL A 128 17.26 -4.32 8.57
N ALA A 129 17.79 -5.51 8.30
CA ALA A 129 17.44 -6.72 9.02
C ALA A 129 18.37 -6.94 10.21
N THR A 130 17.82 -7.30 11.36
CA THR A 130 18.56 -7.58 12.58
C THR A 130 18.26 -8.96 13.15
N LYS A 131 19.24 -9.55 13.84
CA LYS A 131 19.09 -10.73 14.69
C LYS A 131 19.74 -10.44 16.04
N ASN A 132 18.99 -10.60 17.14
CA ASN A 132 19.45 -10.31 18.50
C ASN A 132 20.09 -8.92 18.62
N GLY A 133 19.52 -7.93 17.91
CA GLY A 133 20.02 -6.54 17.87
C GLY A 133 21.21 -6.28 16.93
N GLN A 134 21.83 -7.30 16.35
CA GLN A 134 22.92 -7.14 15.39
C GLN A 134 22.38 -7.09 13.96
N VAL A 135 22.92 -6.20 13.13
CA VAL A 135 22.54 -6.10 11.72
C VAL A 135 23.09 -7.29 10.94
N VAL A 136 22.21 -8.03 10.28
CA VAL A 136 22.56 -9.20 9.47
C VAL A 136 22.45 -8.93 7.97
N ARG A 137 21.67 -7.93 7.57
CA ARG A 137 21.54 -7.50 6.16
C ARG A 137 21.10 -6.04 6.07
N ARG A 138 21.62 -5.34 5.06
CA ARG A 138 21.11 -4.04 4.60
C ARG A 138 20.88 -4.08 3.10
N GLU A 139 19.81 -3.45 2.64
CA GLU A 139 19.49 -3.37 1.22
C GLU A 139 18.75 -2.08 0.93
N ASN A 140 19.10 -1.44 -0.18
CA ASN A 140 18.42 -0.24 -0.65
C ASN A 140 17.59 -0.61 -1.87
N THR A 141 16.34 -0.16 -1.92
CA THR A 141 15.49 -0.31 -3.08
C THR A 141 14.77 0.99 -3.40
N THR A 142 14.48 1.18 -4.68
CA THR A 142 13.61 2.25 -5.14
C THR A 142 12.25 1.65 -5.49
N VAL A 143 11.19 2.16 -4.86
CA VAL A 143 9.81 1.80 -5.16
C VAL A 143 9.14 2.95 -5.90
N SER A 144 8.61 2.68 -7.08
CA SER A 144 7.93 3.70 -7.89
C SER A 144 6.41 3.61 -7.68
N VAL A 145 5.80 4.75 -7.42
CA VAL A 145 4.34 4.92 -7.35
C VAL A 145 3.92 5.88 -8.45
N VAL A 146 3.29 5.35 -9.50
CA VAL A 146 2.81 6.15 -10.63
C VAL A 146 1.31 6.36 -10.55
N ARG A 147 0.78 7.32 -11.32
CA ARG A 147 -0.66 7.48 -11.46
C ARG A 147 -1.18 6.36 -12.37
N GLY A 148 -2.10 5.56 -11.85
CA GLY A 148 -2.83 4.55 -12.61
C GLY A 148 -4.10 5.11 -13.25
N GLU A 149 -5.06 4.24 -13.50
CA GLU A 149 -6.35 4.60 -14.06
C GLU A 149 -7.23 5.40 -13.09
N ASP A 150 -8.13 6.19 -13.66
CA ASP A 150 -9.22 6.83 -12.93
C ASP A 150 -10.49 5.99 -13.12
N ARG A 151 -11.16 5.68 -12.00
CA ARG A 151 -12.38 4.87 -11.97
C ARG A 151 -13.58 5.73 -11.65
N GLN A 152 -14.60 5.65 -12.50
CA GLN A 152 -15.89 6.28 -12.28
C GLN A 152 -16.86 5.23 -11.74
N CYS A 153 -17.21 5.38 -10.47
CA CYS A 153 -18.12 4.54 -9.74
C CYS A 153 -19.58 4.86 -10.07
N THR A 154 -20.47 3.87 -9.98
CA THR A 154 -21.89 4.07 -10.27
C THR A 154 -22.54 4.90 -9.16
N SER A 155 -23.47 5.79 -9.51
CA SER A 155 -24.15 6.60 -8.49
C SER A 155 -25.03 5.74 -7.58
N ARG A 156 -25.10 6.06 -6.28
CA ARG A 156 -25.94 5.33 -5.30
C ARG A 156 -26.84 6.24 -4.47
N THR A 157 -27.94 5.67 -3.99
CA THR A 157 -28.85 6.31 -3.03
C THR A 157 -28.86 5.54 -1.72
N TYR A 158 -28.71 6.26 -0.61
CA TYR A 158 -28.75 5.73 0.74
C TYR A 158 -29.95 6.27 1.52
N PHE A 159 -30.49 5.45 2.42
CA PHE A 159 -31.52 5.85 3.37
C PHE A 159 -31.00 5.65 4.79
N SER A 160 -30.85 6.74 5.53
CA SER A 160 -30.35 6.74 6.91
C SER A 160 -31.42 7.15 7.92
N ARG A 161 -31.31 6.61 9.14
CA ARG A 161 -32.12 7.01 10.30
C ARG A 161 -31.45 8.08 11.16
N SER A 162 -30.35 8.67 10.68
CA SER A 162 -29.54 9.66 11.39
C SER A 162 -29.37 10.88 10.49
N LEU A 163 -29.69 12.08 10.99
CA LEU A 163 -29.44 13.31 10.24
C LEU A 163 -27.93 13.58 10.06
N GLN A 164 -27.08 13.00 10.89
CA GLN A 164 -25.63 13.18 10.81
C GLN A 164 -25.05 12.64 9.49
N ASP A 165 -25.68 11.62 8.90
CA ASP A 165 -25.21 11.03 7.63
C ASP A 165 -25.44 11.98 6.44
N CYS A 166 -26.41 12.89 6.55
CA CYS A 166 -26.64 13.98 5.58
C CYS A 166 -25.79 15.22 5.87
N ARG A 167 -24.97 15.18 6.93
CA ARG A 167 -24.06 16.27 7.32
C ARG A 167 -22.59 15.86 7.29
N ASN A 168 -22.30 14.58 7.11
CA ASN A 168 -20.94 14.03 7.14
C ASN A 168 -20.62 13.27 5.84
N SER A 169 -20.07 14.00 4.88
CA SER A 169 -19.65 13.44 3.59
C SER A 169 -18.56 12.37 3.73
N SER A 170 -17.66 12.46 4.71
CA SER A 170 -16.55 11.52 4.86
C SER A 170 -17.01 10.10 5.19
N PHE A 171 -17.94 9.97 6.14
CA PHE A 171 -18.48 8.66 6.52
C PHE A 171 -19.25 8.02 5.37
N ILE A 172 -20.15 8.78 4.71
CA ILE A 172 -20.95 8.23 3.63
C ILE A 172 -20.09 7.92 2.39
N CYS A 173 -19.08 8.71 2.06
CA CYS A 173 -18.18 8.42 0.95
C CYS A 173 -17.27 7.23 1.21
N GLN A 174 -16.89 6.95 2.47
CA GLN A 174 -16.17 5.73 2.81
C GLN A 174 -17.07 4.50 2.65
N LYS A 175 -18.29 4.55 3.21
CA LYS A 175 -19.28 3.48 3.03
C LYS A 175 -19.61 3.25 1.56
N TYR A 176 -19.88 4.34 0.87
CA TYR A 176 -19.51 4.63 -0.51
C TYR A 176 -18.81 3.53 -1.30
N PHE A 177 -17.50 3.74 -1.33
CA PHE A 177 -16.56 2.91 -2.03
C PHE A 177 -16.49 1.49 -1.45
N GLN A 178 -16.75 1.27 -0.16
CA GLN A 178 -16.82 -0.10 0.38
C GLN A 178 -17.95 -0.92 -0.25
N ASP A 179 -19.15 -0.33 -0.39
CA ASP A 179 -20.31 -1.01 -0.99
C ASP A 179 -20.13 -1.23 -2.51
N GLU A 180 -19.31 -0.39 -3.16
CA GLU A 180 -18.91 -0.53 -4.57
C GLU A 180 -17.61 -1.33 -4.75
N ASN A 181 -17.09 -2.02 -3.72
CA ASN A 181 -15.81 -2.75 -3.77
C ASN A 181 -14.63 -1.92 -4.30
N TYR A 182 -14.55 -0.65 -3.92
CA TYR A 182 -13.55 0.32 -4.41
C TYR A 182 -13.51 0.40 -5.96
N CYS A 183 -14.68 0.11 -6.54
CA CYS A 183 -15.04 0.08 -7.95
C CYS A 183 -14.12 -0.78 -8.83
N ASP A 184 -13.87 -2.01 -8.37
CA ASP A 184 -13.41 -3.13 -9.20
C ASP A 184 -14.07 -3.22 -10.59
#